data_AF-A0A0F4ZKU5-F1
#
_entry.id   AF-A0A0F4ZKU5-F1
#
_cell.length_a   1.000
_cell.length_b   1.000
_cell.length_c   1.000
_cell.angle_alpha   90.00
_cell.angle_beta   90.00
_cell.angle_gamma   90.00
#
_symmetry.space_group_name_H-M   'P 1'
#
loop_
_entity.id
_entity.type
_entity.pdbx_description
1 polymer ?
#
loop_
_entity_poly.entity_id
_entity_poly.type
_entity_poly.pdbx_seq_one_letter_code
_entity_poly.pdbx_strand_id
1 'polypeptide(L)'
;MSSPASSLVALAKTLPQPLQRFLARYPPASILPAGTDAAAAKTGYQQDRPNPFLYYKHPVTGKWNDPVYSLRRQAELVKMAREHGVEELLPEGPKATVNTLGKRVEHGLRVRGTGVGQKVKGHAFERQLYNKIAKRREAMLAMPKLITEWKKDKTPTLISMSLPTYYEILGISKAMLSNNDNPAHILKRAYRRALLQNHPDKAAATFPSSSTPTTPTTLFTIDQISTAYKHLSTPSLKAAYDKALLLRPPSHHDPCVSGIGQLARKGSFQTAETVDLDDLAFDETAAKWFRGCRCGNERGFLFGEEDLEEAADDVGELLVGCQDCSLWLKVFFTVVEEEE
;
A
#
# COMPACT_ATOMS: atom_id res chain seq x y z
N MET A 1 -57.59 -53.17 47.05
CA MET A 1 -57.78 -52.00 46.16
C MET A 1 -57.30 -50.76 46.89
N SER A 2 -56.28 -50.06 46.38
CA SER A 2 -55.75 -48.84 46.98
C SER A 2 -56.83 -47.74 46.93
N SER A 3 -57.03 -47.01 48.04
CA SER A 3 -57.95 -45.86 48.08
C SER A 3 -57.48 -44.77 47.09
N PRO A 4 -58.37 -44.02 46.43
CA PRO A 4 -57.96 -42.93 45.53
C PRO A 4 -57.06 -41.91 46.25
N ALA A 5 -57.31 -41.65 47.53
CA ALA A 5 -56.47 -40.76 48.34
C ALA A 5 -55.02 -41.29 48.50
N SER A 6 -54.83 -42.59 48.73
CA SER A 6 -53.48 -43.17 48.84
C SER A 6 -52.73 -43.14 47.52
N SER A 7 -53.42 -43.26 46.39
CA SER A 7 -52.82 -43.10 45.05
C SER A 7 -52.35 -41.67 44.79
N LEU A 8 -53.16 -40.66 45.14
CA LEU A 8 -52.79 -39.25 45.01
C LEU A 8 -51.60 -38.88 45.90
N VAL A 9 -51.57 -39.40 47.14
CA VAL A 9 -50.41 -39.23 48.04
C VAL A 9 -49.16 -39.92 47.47
N ALA A 10 -49.30 -41.10 46.87
CA ALA A 10 -48.17 -41.76 46.20
C ALA A 10 -47.65 -40.93 45.03
N LEU A 11 -48.54 -40.33 44.23
CA LEU A 11 -48.19 -39.42 43.13
C LEU A 11 -47.46 -38.17 43.66
N ALA A 12 -47.97 -37.53 44.72
CA ALA A 12 -47.27 -36.39 45.32
C ALA A 12 -45.85 -36.75 45.80
N LYS A 13 -45.66 -37.99 46.29
CA LYS A 13 -44.35 -38.51 46.71
C LYS A 13 -43.39 -38.81 45.55
N THR A 14 -43.88 -38.96 44.31
CA THR A 14 -43.00 -39.15 43.14
C THR A 14 -42.39 -37.83 42.62
N LEU A 15 -42.87 -36.68 43.11
CA LEU A 15 -42.32 -35.38 42.75
C LEU A 15 -40.82 -35.27 43.11
N PRO A 16 -40.03 -34.50 42.34
CA PRO A 16 -38.62 -34.25 42.67
C PRO A 16 -38.45 -33.66 44.08
N GLN A 17 -37.45 -34.15 44.81
CA GLN A 17 -37.12 -33.68 46.17
C GLN A 17 -37.03 -32.14 46.30
N PRO A 18 -36.44 -31.39 45.34
CA PRO A 18 -36.41 -29.93 45.42
C PRO A 18 -37.81 -29.28 45.41
N LEU A 19 -38.76 -29.82 44.63
CA LEU A 19 -40.14 -29.34 44.58
C LEU A 19 -40.90 -29.68 45.85
N GLN A 20 -40.76 -30.90 46.36
CA GLN A 20 -41.38 -31.30 47.63
C GLN A 20 -40.93 -30.39 48.78
N ARG A 21 -39.62 -30.13 48.88
CA ARG A 21 -39.06 -29.20 49.88
C ARG A 21 -39.56 -27.77 49.70
N PHE A 22 -39.76 -27.33 48.46
CA PHE A 22 -40.31 -26.01 48.18
C PHE A 22 -41.76 -25.90 48.65
N LEU A 23 -42.63 -26.83 48.25
CA LEU A 23 -44.04 -26.83 48.62
C LEU A 23 -44.26 -27.04 50.12
N ALA A 24 -43.37 -27.78 50.79
CA ALA A 24 -43.40 -27.90 52.25
C ALA A 24 -43.07 -26.58 52.98
N ARG A 25 -42.20 -25.74 52.39
CA ARG A 25 -41.82 -24.43 52.97
C ARG A 25 -42.80 -23.33 52.58
N TYR A 26 -43.29 -23.36 51.34
CA TYR A 26 -44.18 -22.36 50.75
C TYR A 26 -45.42 -23.04 50.16
N PRO A 27 -46.34 -23.56 51.00
CA PRO A 27 -47.57 -24.18 50.53
C PRO A 27 -48.51 -23.11 49.92
N PRO A 28 -49.01 -23.29 48.68
CA PRO A 28 -50.03 -22.40 48.12
C PRO A 28 -51.37 -22.59 48.84
N ALA A 29 -52.25 -21.59 48.75
CA ALA A 29 -53.59 -21.68 49.37
C ALA A 29 -54.42 -22.87 48.85
N SER A 30 -54.21 -23.29 47.60
CA SER A 30 -54.95 -24.37 46.94
C SER A 30 -54.78 -25.75 47.60
N ILE A 31 -53.69 -25.99 48.34
CA ILE A 31 -53.42 -27.28 48.99
C ILE A 31 -53.74 -27.28 50.49
N LEU A 32 -54.12 -26.13 51.04
CA LEU A 32 -54.49 -26.01 52.44
C LEU A 32 -55.89 -26.62 52.67
N PRO A 33 -56.15 -27.19 53.86
CA PRO A 33 -57.46 -27.78 54.15
C PRO A 33 -58.57 -26.72 54.06
N ALA A 34 -59.69 -27.12 53.45
CA ALA A 34 -60.83 -26.24 53.23
C ALA A 34 -61.33 -25.63 54.56
N GLY A 35 -61.51 -24.31 54.56
CA GLY A 35 -61.92 -23.55 55.75
C GLY A 35 -60.78 -23.06 56.63
N THR A 36 -59.51 -23.30 56.26
CA THR A 36 -58.39 -22.61 56.91
C THR A 36 -58.16 -21.24 56.29
N ASP A 37 -58.07 -20.22 57.13
CA ASP A 37 -57.68 -18.89 56.69
C ASP A 37 -56.23 -18.92 56.21
N ALA A 38 -56.01 -18.56 54.94
CA ALA A 38 -54.67 -18.52 54.33
C ALA A 38 -53.70 -17.58 55.07
N ALA A 39 -54.21 -16.64 55.87
CA ALA A 39 -53.42 -15.77 56.74
C ALA A 39 -52.89 -16.51 57.99
N ALA A 40 -53.70 -17.40 58.57
CA ALA A 40 -53.37 -18.14 59.79
C ALA A 40 -52.48 -19.37 59.51
N ALA A 41 -52.61 -19.97 58.33
CA ALA A 41 -51.85 -21.15 57.93
C ALA A 41 -50.47 -20.86 57.30
N LYS A 42 -49.95 -19.63 57.42
CA LYS A 42 -48.64 -19.26 56.86
C LYS A 42 -47.52 -19.94 57.62
N THR A 43 -46.60 -20.57 56.89
CA THR A 43 -45.34 -21.08 57.46
C THR A 43 -44.45 -19.92 57.93
N GLY A 44 -43.50 -20.17 58.84
CA GLY A 44 -42.52 -19.15 59.24
C GLY A 44 -41.76 -18.56 58.04
N TYR A 45 -41.43 -19.40 57.04
CA TYR A 45 -40.82 -18.94 55.80
C TYR A 45 -41.72 -17.97 55.00
N GLN A 46 -43.03 -18.22 54.94
CA GLN A 46 -44.00 -17.34 54.27
C GLN A 46 -44.24 -16.03 55.04
N GLN A 47 -44.12 -16.05 56.36
CA GLN A 47 -44.22 -14.85 57.20
C GLN A 47 -43.01 -13.94 56.97
N ASP A 48 -41.80 -14.49 56.98
CA ASP A 48 -40.57 -13.74 56.70
C ASP A 48 -40.55 -13.22 55.27
N ARG A 49 -41.00 -14.07 54.33
CA ARG A 49 -40.91 -13.82 52.88
C ARG A 49 -42.18 -14.28 52.18
N PRO A 50 -43.16 -13.38 51.97
CA PRO A 50 -44.44 -13.74 51.34
C PRO A 50 -44.29 -14.36 49.94
N ASN A 51 -43.43 -13.78 49.09
CA ASN A 51 -43.07 -14.38 47.80
C ASN A 51 -41.55 -14.61 47.73
N PRO A 52 -41.10 -15.88 47.64
CA PRO A 52 -39.68 -16.21 47.65
C PRO A 52 -38.96 -15.98 46.31
N PHE A 53 -39.69 -15.68 45.23
CA PHE A 53 -39.16 -15.44 43.88
C PHE A 53 -38.91 -13.97 43.56
N LEU A 54 -39.48 -13.06 44.36
CA LEU A 54 -39.37 -11.63 44.14
C LEU A 54 -38.38 -10.97 45.12
N TYR A 55 -37.90 -9.80 44.72
CA TYR A 55 -37.17 -8.91 45.61
C TYR A 55 -38.10 -8.44 46.72
N TYR A 56 -37.58 -8.37 47.95
CA TYR A 56 -38.35 -7.97 49.11
C TYR A 56 -37.70 -6.78 49.80
N LYS A 57 -38.45 -5.71 49.99
CA LYS A 57 -37.98 -4.56 50.74
C LYS A 57 -38.27 -4.79 52.22
N HIS A 58 -37.23 -4.89 53.04
CA HIS A 58 -37.39 -5.13 54.46
C HIS A 58 -38.01 -3.87 55.13
N PRO A 59 -39.09 -4.01 55.93
CA PRO A 59 -39.87 -2.87 56.41
C PRO A 59 -39.10 -1.97 57.37
N VAL A 60 -38.23 -2.55 58.22
CA VAL A 60 -37.48 -1.79 59.24
C VAL A 60 -36.23 -1.12 58.65
N THR A 61 -35.51 -1.84 57.80
CA THR A 61 -34.20 -1.36 57.28
C THR A 61 -34.33 -0.63 55.95
N GLY A 62 -35.47 -0.77 55.25
CA GLY A 62 -35.71 -0.19 53.93
C GLY A 62 -34.85 -0.76 52.80
N LYS A 63 -33.98 -1.74 53.08
CA LYS A 63 -33.09 -2.36 52.09
C LYS A 63 -33.83 -3.42 51.28
N TRP A 64 -33.46 -3.51 50.01
CA TRP A 64 -33.93 -4.58 49.12
C TRP A 64 -33.09 -5.83 49.35
N ASN A 65 -33.77 -6.92 49.68
CA ASN A 65 -33.19 -8.24 49.80
C ASN A 65 -33.42 -9.01 48.50
N ASP A 66 -32.38 -9.73 48.07
CA ASP A 66 -32.45 -10.62 46.91
C ASP A 66 -33.50 -11.74 47.13
N PRO A 67 -34.13 -12.24 46.05
CA PRO A 67 -34.99 -13.43 46.10
C PRO A 67 -34.34 -14.61 46.82
N VAL A 68 -35.10 -15.37 47.64
CA VAL A 68 -34.56 -16.58 48.32
C VAL A 68 -34.03 -17.57 47.30
N TYR A 69 -34.77 -17.72 46.20
CA TYR A 69 -34.40 -18.55 45.08
C TYR A 69 -33.92 -17.63 43.96
N SER A 70 -32.65 -17.77 43.57
CA SER A 70 -32.09 -17.06 42.43
C SER A 70 -32.85 -17.40 41.14
N LEU A 71 -32.76 -16.53 40.12
CA LEU A 71 -33.45 -16.73 38.84
C LEU A 71 -33.14 -18.08 38.18
N ARG A 72 -31.95 -18.64 38.40
CA ARG A 72 -31.59 -20.00 37.97
C ARG A 72 -32.44 -21.05 38.69
N ARG A 73 -32.49 -21.00 40.03
CA ARG A 73 -33.25 -21.96 40.84
C ARG A 73 -34.76 -21.83 40.60
N GLN A 74 -35.25 -20.62 40.34
CA GLN A 74 -36.63 -20.38 39.92
C GLN A 74 -36.92 -21.11 38.60
N ALA A 75 -36.06 -20.97 37.60
CA ALA A 75 -36.23 -21.66 36.32
C ALA A 75 -36.15 -23.18 36.45
N GLU A 76 -35.26 -23.70 37.30
CA GLU A 76 -35.18 -25.14 37.61
C GLU A 76 -36.48 -25.65 38.27
N LEU A 77 -37.01 -24.92 39.26
CA LEU A 77 -38.30 -25.25 39.90
C LEU A 77 -39.47 -25.20 38.90
N VAL A 78 -39.57 -24.14 38.09
CA VAL A 78 -40.61 -24.02 37.06
C VAL A 78 -40.49 -25.13 36.02
N LYS A 79 -39.27 -25.50 35.61
CA LYS A 79 -39.06 -26.60 34.67
C LYS A 79 -39.55 -27.93 35.25
N MET A 80 -39.13 -28.29 36.47
CA MET A 80 -39.61 -29.50 37.14
C MET A 80 -41.13 -29.45 37.33
N ALA A 81 -41.68 -28.29 37.72
CA ALA A 81 -43.11 -28.16 37.97
C ALA A 81 -43.92 -28.32 36.68
N ARG A 82 -43.42 -27.83 35.55
CA ARG A 82 -44.03 -28.01 34.23
C ARG A 82 -44.00 -29.48 33.80
N GLU A 83 -42.87 -30.18 33.98
CA GLU A 83 -42.73 -31.60 33.65
C GLU A 83 -43.69 -32.48 34.46
N HIS A 84 -44.01 -32.09 35.69
CA HIS A 84 -44.91 -32.81 36.58
C HIS A 84 -46.35 -32.22 36.67
N GLY A 85 -46.66 -31.19 35.87
CA GLY A 85 -48.01 -30.59 35.83
C GLY A 85 -48.43 -29.81 37.09
N VAL A 86 -47.48 -29.37 37.92
CA VAL A 86 -47.73 -28.64 39.18
C VAL A 86 -47.25 -27.18 39.14
N GLU A 87 -47.12 -26.59 37.94
CA GLU A 87 -46.65 -25.21 37.78
C GLU A 87 -47.59 -24.18 38.43
N GLU A 88 -48.90 -24.43 38.42
CA GLU A 88 -49.91 -23.57 39.05
C GLU A 88 -49.77 -23.46 40.58
N LEU A 89 -49.09 -24.42 41.22
CA LEU A 89 -48.85 -24.42 42.66
C LEU A 89 -47.66 -23.52 43.05
N LEU A 90 -46.86 -23.05 42.10
CA LEU A 90 -45.76 -22.13 42.36
C LEU A 90 -46.26 -20.69 42.45
N PRO A 91 -45.63 -19.85 43.31
CA PRO A 91 -45.97 -18.45 43.37
C PRO A 91 -45.58 -17.73 42.06
N GLU A 92 -46.24 -16.61 41.80
CA GLU A 92 -45.95 -15.78 40.64
C GLU A 92 -44.48 -15.34 40.62
N GLY A 93 -43.84 -15.49 39.47
CA GLY A 93 -42.43 -15.15 39.31
C GLY A 93 -42.08 -14.74 37.87
N PRO A 94 -40.90 -14.12 37.68
CA PRO A 94 -40.44 -13.67 36.37
C PRO A 94 -40.19 -14.81 35.38
N LYS A 95 -40.01 -16.04 35.88
CA LYS A 95 -39.74 -17.25 35.08
C LYS A 95 -40.97 -18.13 34.86
N ALA A 96 -42.14 -17.78 35.38
CA ALA A 96 -43.38 -18.52 35.15
C ALA A 96 -43.75 -18.53 33.66
N THR A 97 -44.31 -19.63 33.17
CA THR A 97 -44.64 -19.82 31.75
C THR A 97 -45.67 -18.80 31.30
N VAL A 98 -46.73 -18.60 32.08
CA VAL A 98 -47.80 -17.62 31.78
C VAL A 98 -47.22 -16.21 31.67
N ASN A 99 -46.37 -15.81 32.62
CA ASN A 99 -45.76 -14.47 32.62
C ASN A 99 -44.79 -14.26 31.45
N THR A 100 -44.00 -15.27 31.10
CA THR A 100 -43.02 -15.17 30.00
C THR A 100 -43.71 -15.13 28.64
N LEU A 101 -44.78 -15.91 28.46
CA LEU A 101 -45.60 -15.88 27.25
C LEU A 101 -46.41 -14.60 27.16
N GLY A 102 -47.09 -14.19 28.24
CA GLY A 102 -47.86 -12.95 28.29
C GLY A 102 -47.02 -11.73 27.91
N LYS A 103 -45.83 -11.59 28.52
CA LYS A 103 -44.89 -10.51 28.16
C LYS A 103 -44.44 -10.55 26.70
N ARG A 104 -44.25 -11.75 26.13
CA ARG A 104 -43.84 -11.90 24.73
C ARG A 104 -44.97 -11.52 23.77
N VAL A 105 -46.21 -11.88 24.10
CA VAL A 105 -47.40 -11.55 23.31
C VAL A 105 -47.69 -10.06 23.39
N GLU A 106 -47.69 -9.48 24.60
CA GLU A 106 -48.01 -8.08 24.84
C GLU A 106 -46.96 -7.13 24.24
N HIS A 107 -45.67 -7.42 24.46
CA HIS A 107 -44.60 -6.49 24.08
C HIS A 107 -43.86 -6.84 22.79
N GLY A 108 -44.01 -8.07 22.29
CA GLY A 108 -43.30 -8.55 21.11
C GLY A 108 -41.77 -8.58 21.26
N LEU A 109 -41.06 -8.67 20.13
CA LEU A 109 -39.60 -8.55 20.10
C LEU A 109 -39.20 -7.08 20.21
N ARG A 110 -38.34 -6.75 21.17
CA ARG A 110 -37.90 -5.36 21.45
C ARG A 110 -36.40 -5.15 21.28
N VAL A 111 -35.74 -6.02 20.53
CA VAL A 111 -34.31 -5.89 20.23
C VAL A 111 -34.10 -4.68 19.30
N ARG A 112 -33.04 -3.91 19.52
CA ARG A 112 -32.76 -2.75 18.68
C ARG A 112 -32.54 -3.17 17.23
N GLY A 113 -33.21 -2.51 16.29
CA GLY A 113 -33.11 -2.78 14.85
C GLY A 113 -34.18 -3.73 14.32
N THR A 114 -34.36 -4.91 14.94
CA THR A 114 -35.32 -5.94 14.51
C THR A 114 -36.60 -6.00 15.34
N GLY A 115 -36.66 -5.26 16.44
CA GLY A 115 -37.85 -5.18 17.29
C GLY A 115 -39.01 -4.48 16.60
N VAL A 116 -40.22 -4.73 17.10
CA VAL A 116 -41.45 -4.12 16.58
C VAL A 116 -41.32 -2.59 16.65
N GLY A 117 -41.54 -1.92 15.51
CA GLY A 117 -41.40 -0.47 15.39
C GLY A 117 -39.96 0.06 15.31
N GLN A 118 -38.94 -0.80 15.32
CA GLN A 118 -37.54 -0.42 15.14
C GLN A 118 -37.10 -0.57 13.68
N LYS A 119 -36.08 0.21 13.29
CA LYS A 119 -35.47 0.13 11.96
C LYS A 119 -33.99 -0.22 12.06
N VAL A 120 -33.53 -1.12 11.18
CA VAL A 120 -32.13 -1.51 11.09
C VAL A 120 -31.28 -0.34 10.59
N LYS A 121 -30.09 -0.15 11.17
CA LYS A 121 -29.15 0.94 10.83
C LYS A 121 -28.58 0.82 9.41
N GLY A 122 -28.52 -0.39 8.85
CA GLY A 122 -27.80 -0.72 7.61
C GLY A 122 -26.28 -0.72 7.80
N HIS A 123 -25.54 -1.34 6.89
CA HIS A 123 -24.08 -1.31 6.90
C HIS A 123 -23.54 0.04 6.41
N ALA A 124 -22.28 0.35 6.70
CA ALA A 124 -21.68 1.63 6.30
C ALA A 124 -21.68 1.83 4.77
N PHE A 125 -21.42 0.77 4.00
CA PHE A 125 -21.42 0.84 2.54
C PHE A 125 -22.82 1.09 1.98
N GLU A 126 -23.87 0.49 2.55
CA GLU A 126 -25.27 0.69 2.13
C GLU A 126 -25.69 2.15 2.33
N ARG A 127 -25.39 2.71 3.51
CA ARG A 127 -25.69 4.10 3.84
C ARG A 127 -24.94 5.09 2.94
N GLN A 128 -23.71 4.77 2.55
CA GLN A 128 -22.88 5.64 1.70
C GLN A 128 -23.06 5.39 0.20
N LEU A 129 -23.74 4.31 -0.19
CA LEU A 129 -23.85 3.86 -1.58
C LEU A 129 -24.38 4.98 -2.48
N TYR A 130 -25.48 5.61 -2.05
CA TYR A 130 -26.11 6.70 -2.78
C TYR A 130 -25.14 7.87 -3.00
N ASN A 131 -24.46 8.32 -1.94
CA ASN A 131 -23.50 9.42 -2.01
C ASN A 131 -22.30 9.07 -2.91
N LYS A 132 -21.80 7.83 -2.85
CA LYS A 132 -20.70 7.37 -3.71
C LYS A 132 -21.12 7.31 -5.17
N ILE A 133 -22.34 6.84 -5.48
CA ILE A 133 -22.88 6.81 -6.84
C ILE A 133 -23.08 8.23 -7.38
N ALA A 134 -23.63 9.14 -6.57
CA ALA A 134 -23.80 10.55 -6.95
C ALA A 134 -22.47 11.21 -7.30
N LYS A 135 -21.44 11.03 -6.47
CA LYS A 135 -20.08 11.55 -6.72
C LYS A 135 -19.45 10.96 -8.00
N ARG A 136 -19.64 9.66 -8.25
CA ARG A 136 -19.19 9.01 -9.49
C ARG A 136 -19.88 9.61 -10.71
N ARG A 137 -21.20 9.83 -10.64
CA ARG A 137 -21.98 10.43 -11.73
C ARG A 137 -21.50 11.84 -12.05
N GLU A 138 -21.30 12.67 -11.03
CA GLU A 138 -20.76 14.02 -11.18
C GLU A 138 -19.37 14.02 -11.83
N ALA A 139 -18.46 13.16 -11.37
CA ALA A 139 -17.12 13.03 -11.95
C ALA A 139 -17.17 12.59 -13.42
N MET A 140 -18.06 11.65 -13.78
CA MET A 140 -18.23 11.24 -15.19
C MET A 140 -18.75 12.38 -16.07
N LEU A 141 -19.64 13.22 -15.56
CA LEU A 141 -20.12 14.40 -16.29
C LEU A 141 -19.02 15.47 -16.46
N ALA A 142 -18.12 15.61 -15.49
CA ALA A 142 -17.00 16.55 -15.54
C ALA A 142 -15.80 16.03 -16.36
N MET A 143 -15.67 14.71 -16.53
CA MET A 143 -14.52 14.04 -17.17
C MET A 143 -14.18 14.57 -18.58
N PRO A 144 -15.13 14.81 -19.51
CA PRO A 144 -14.79 15.31 -20.84
C PRO A 144 -14.09 16.68 -20.80
N LYS A 145 -14.53 17.61 -19.94
CA LYS A 145 -13.92 18.93 -19.79
C LYS A 145 -12.49 18.82 -19.26
N LEU A 146 -12.30 17.99 -18.24
CA LEU A 146 -10.99 17.75 -17.64
C LEU A 146 -10.01 17.13 -18.66
N ILE A 147 -10.47 16.20 -19.51
CA ILE A 147 -9.65 15.65 -20.58
C ILE A 147 -9.25 16.72 -21.58
N THR A 148 -10.15 17.62 -21.97
CA THR A 148 -9.83 18.70 -22.92
C THR A 148 -8.79 19.67 -22.37
N GLU A 149 -8.91 20.05 -21.09
CA GLU A 149 -7.95 20.92 -20.41
C GLU A 149 -6.58 20.23 -20.29
N TRP A 150 -6.54 18.99 -19.80
CA TRP A 150 -5.30 18.23 -19.68
C TRP A 150 -4.61 17.99 -21.04
N LYS A 151 -5.39 17.71 -22.09
CA LYS A 151 -4.84 17.55 -23.45
C LYS A 151 -4.29 18.85 -23.98
N LYS A 152 -4.93 20.00 -23.72
CA LYS A 152 -4.43 21.32 -24.12
C LYS A 152 -3.07 21.61 -23.49
N ASP A 153 -2.91 21.29 -22.21
CA ASP A 153 -1.66 21.52 -21.48
C ASP A 153 -0.55 20.53 -21.86
N LYS A 154 -0.93 19.34 -22.35
CA LYS A 154 -0.01 18.27 -22.80
C LYS A 154 0.12 18.13 -24.30
N THR A 155 -0.49 18.98 -25.11
CA THR A 155 -0.14 19.09 -26.52
C THR A 155 1.09 19.97 -26.63
N PRO A 156 2.32 19.42 -26.73
CA PRO A 156 3.38 20.20 -27.32
C PRO A 156 2.90 20.57 -28.72
N THR A 157 3.03 21.84 -29.10
CA THR A 157 3.12 22.27 -30.50
C THR A 157 3.86 21.17 -31.27
N LEU A 158 3.20 20.54 -32.25
CA LEU A 158 3.68 19.37 -32.98
C LEU A 158 5.14 19.55 -33.42
N ILE A 159 6.06 19.07 -32.59
CA ILE A 159 7.44 18.80 -32.97
C ILE A 159 7.32 17.56 -33.85
N SER A 160 7.50 17.75 -35.15
CA SER A 160 7.82 16.66 -36.07
C SER A 160 8.97 15.88 -35.45
N MET A 161 8.72 14.65 -35.03
CA MET A 161 9.81 13.73 -34.73
C MET A 161 10.59 13.54 -36.02
N SER A 162 11.71 14.25 -36.14
CA SER A 162 12.67 14.05 -37.21
C SER A 162 13.11 12.59 -37.12
N LEU A 163 12.69 11.76 -38.09
CA LEU A 163 13.20 10.41 -38.15
C LEU A 163 14.73 10.48 -38.26
N PRO A 164 15.46 9.74 -37.40
CA PRO A 164 16.91 9.75 -37.38
C PRO A 164 17.44 9.22 -38.71
N THR A 165 18.47 9.88 -39.21
CA THR A 165 19.06 9.53 -40.51
C THR A 165 19.82 8.19 -40.39
N TYR A 166 19.96 7.39 -41.45
CA TYR A 166 20.74 6.14 -41.38
C TYR A 166 22.21 6.36 -41.00
N TYR A 167 22.76 7.54 -41.34
CA TYR A 167 24.08 8.01 -40.90
C TYR A 167 24.14 8.27 -39.39
N GLU A 168 23.06 8.82 -38.83
CA GLU A 168 22.90 9.13 -37.40
C GLU A 168 22.71 7.84 -36.58
N ILE A 169 21.93 6.88 -37.10
CA ILE A 169 21.69 5.57 -36.47
C ILE A 169 23.01 4.78 -36.29
N LEU A 170 23.95 4.91 -37.23
CA LEU A 170 25.25 4.25 -37.16
C LEU A 170 26.36 5.13 -36.56
N GLY A 171 26.06 6.40 -36.28
CA GLY A 171 27.03 7.36 -35.73
C GLY A 171 28.21 7.67 -36.67
N ILE A 172 27.99 7.66 -37.99
CA ILE A 172 29.02 7.94 -39.00
C ILE A 172 28.60 9.14 -39.84
N SER A 173 29.50 10.11 -40.04
CA SER A 173 29.26 11.23 -40.95
C SER A 173 29.42 10.81 -42.42
N LYS A 174 28.63 11.41 -43.31
CA LYS A 174 28.72 11.15 -44.76
C LYS A 174 30.12 11.43 -45.32
N ALA A 175 30.80 12.46 -44.81
CA ALA A 175 32.16 12.83 -45.21
C ALA A 175 33.20 11.72 -44.91
N MET A 176 33.08 11.01 -43.79
CA MET A 176 34.00 9.92 -43.43
C MET A 176 33.92 8.73 -44.39
N LEU A 177 32.76 8.50 -45.01
CA LEU A 177 32.56 7.43 -45.98
C LEU A 177 32.94 7.83 -47.41
N SER A 178 33.08 9.12 -47.70
CA SER A 178 33.44 9.64 -49.03
C SER A 178 34.95 9.84 -49.20
N ASN A 179 35.69 10.15 -48.14
CA ASN A 179 37.12 10.48 -48.21
C ASN A 179 38.08 9.29 -47.99
N ASN A 180 37.57 8.10 -47.68
CA ASN A 180 38.41 6.93 -47.35
C ASN A 180 38.39 5.88 -48.47
N ASP A 181 39.56 5.31 -48.77
CA ASP A 181 39.73 4.26 -49.80
C ASP A 181 39.05 2.93 -49.42
N ASN A 182 38.69 2.72 -48.14
CA ASN A 182 38.07 1.50 -47.63
C ASN A 182 36.80 1.76 -46.77
N PRO A 183 35.67 2.20 -47.39
CA PRO A 183 34.45 2.55 -46.66
C PRO A 183 33.75 1.35 -46.00
N ALA A 184 33.94 0.14 -46.53
CA ALA A 184 33.33 -1.08 -46.00
C ALA A 184 33.85 -1.46 -44.61
N HIS A 185 35.14 -1.25 -44.34
CA HIS A 185 35.74 -1.54 -43.03
C HIS A 185 35.20 -0.58 -41.95
N ILE A 186 35.06 0.70 -42.29
CA ILE A 186 34.51 1.73 -41.41
C ILE A 186 33.05 1.43 -41.07
N LEU A 187 32.25 1.07 -42.08
CA LEU A 187 30.85 0.71 -41.90
C LEU A 187 30.68 -0.52 -41.00
N LYS A 188 31.51 -1.56 -41.19
CA LYS A 188 31.47 -2.79 -40.39
C LYS A 188 31.89 -2.54 -38.93
N ARG A 189 32.88 -1.68 -38.71
CA ARG A 189 33.30 -1.25 -37.37
C ARG A 189 32.20 -0.46 -36.65
N ALA A 190 31.56 0.47 -37.35
CA ALA A 190 30.47 1.27 -36.79
C ALA A 190 29.21 0.43 -36.51
N TYR A 191 28.88 -0.52 -37.39
CA TYR A 191 27.79 -1.48 -37.16
C TYR A 191 28.03 -2.31 -35.89
N ARG A 192 29.26 -2.83 -35.70
CA ARG A 192 29.62 -3.57 -34.48
C ARG A 192 29.53 -2.69 -33.23
N ARG A 193 30.00 -1.44 -33.30
CA ARG A 193 29.88 -0.46 -32.21
C ARG A 193 28.41 -0.16 -31.88
N ALA A 194 27.58 0.12 -32.88
CA ALA A 194 26.17 0.44 -32.70
C ALA A 194 25.39 -0.74 -32.08
N LEU A 195 25.66 -1.98 -32.51
CA LEU A 195 25.06 -3.18 -31.89
C LEU A 195 25.49 -3.38 -30.43
N LEU A 196 26.76 -3.17 -30.10
CA LEU A 196 27.26 -3.32 -28.73
C LEU A 196 26.73 -2.21 -27.80
N GLN A 197 26.46 -1.02 -28.33
CA GLN A 197 25.86 0.09 -27.57
C GLN A 197 24.36 -0.09 -27.36
N ASN A 198 23.66 -0.72 -28.31
CA ASN A 198 22.20 -0.88 -28.29
C ASN A 198 21.75 -2.35 -28.09
N HIS A 199 22.63 -3.22 -27.56
CA HIS A 199 22.29 -4.62 -27.28
C HIS A 199 21.25 -4.71 -26.14
N PRO A 200 20.20 -5.56 -26.25
CA PRO A 200 19.13 -5.64 -25.26
C PRO A 200 19.60 -6.09 -23.88
N ASP A 201 20.72 -6.80 -23.79
CA ASP A 201 21.33 -7.23 -22.52
C ASP A 201 21.85 -6.03 -21.69
N LYS A 202 22.30 -4.94 -22.35
CA LYS A 202 22.62 -3.67 -21.68
C LYS A 202 21.38 -2.83 -21.35
N ALA A 203 20.32 -2.96 -22.14
CA ALA A 203 19.04 -2.32 -21.86
C ALA A 203 18.31 -2.98 -20.68
N ALA A 204 18.48 -4.30 -20.49
CA ALA A 204 17.88 -5.07 -19.39
C ALA A 204 18.55 -4.81 -18.02
N ALA A 205 19.82 -4.39 -18.01
CA ALA A 205 20.50 -3.94 -16.79
C ALA A 205 20.00 -2.57 -16.28
N THR A 206 19.08 -1.91 -17.01
CA THR A 206 18.57 -0.59 -16.66
C THR A 206 17.05 -0.62 -16.43
N PHE A 207 16.63 -0.92 -15.19
CA PHE A 207 15.35 -0.49 -14.61
C PHE A 207 15.46 -0.48 -13.05
N PRO A 208 14.77 0.41 -12.31
CA PRO A 208 15.03 1.84 -12.27
C PRO A 208 15.11 2.37 -10.82
N SER A 209 16.14 3.16 -10.48
CA SER A 209 16.07 4.08 -9.34
C SER A 209 16.26 5.51 -9.84
N SER A 210 15.11 6.15 -9.99
CA SER A 210 14.82 7.59 -9.97
C SER A 210 15.62 8.54 -10.86
N SER A 211 15.01 8.82 -12.01
CA SER A 211 14.69 10.16 -12.55
C SER A 211 15.69 11.32 -12.39
N THR A 212 16.21 11.75 -13.54
CA THR A 212 16.13 13.11 -14.17
C THR A 212 17.46 13.44 -14.92
N PRO A 213 17.51 14.42 -15.86
CA PRO A 213 17.49 14.09 -17.29
C PRO A 213 18.56 14.86 -18.11
N THR A 214 19.48 14.20 -18.82
CA THR A 214 20.39 14.99 -19.70
C THR A 214 20.90 14.26 -20.95
N THR A 215 20.36 14.75 -22.08
CA THR A 215 20.73 14.54 -23.50
C THR A 215 20.31 13.22 -24.15
N PRO A 216 19.77 13.25 -25.39
CA PRO A 216 19.06 12.12 -25.99
C PRO A 216 20.04 11.00 -26.33
N THR A 217 20.15 10.00 -25.47
CA THR A 217 20.62 8.69 -25.90
C THR A 217 19.52 8.12 -26.80
N THR A 218 19.62 8.32 -28.11
CA THR A 218 18.73 7.71 -29.08
C THR A 218 19.00 6.22 -29.09
N LEU A 219 18.28 5.48 -28.24
CA LEU A 219 18.33 4.02 -28.25
C LEU A 219 17.71 3.54 -29.57
N PHE A 220 18.55 3.09 -30.49
CA PHE A 220 18.11 2.54 -31.77
C PHE A 220 17.86 1.05 -31.61
N THR A 221 16.75 0.57 -32.15
CA THR A 221 16.47 -0.87 -32.17
C THR A 221 17.49 -1.61 -33.04
N ILE A 222 17.77 -2.87 -32.71
CA ILE A 222 18.66 -3.72 -33.53
C ILE A 222 18.19 -3.76 -34.99
N ASP A 223 16.87 -3.76 -35.22
CA ASP A 223 16.27 -3.73 -36.55
C ASP A 223 16.59 -2.43 -37.30
N GLN A 224 16.54 -1.26 -36.64
CA GLN A 224 16.94 0.03 -37.22
C GLN A 224 18.44 0.06 -37.57
N ILE A 225 19.30 -0.50 -36.72
CA ILE A 225 20.74 -0.57 -36.95
C ILE A 225 21.06 -1.51 -38.13
N SER A 226 20.37 -2.65 -38.21
CA SER A 226 20.53 -3.62 -39.29
C SER A 226 20.05 -3.07 -40.64
N THR A 227 18.94 -2.33 -40.64
CA THR A 227 18.42 -1.67 -41.85
C THR A 227 19.33 -0.55 -42.31
N ALA A 228 19.83 0.29 -41.41
CA ALA A 228 20.81 1.34 -41.73
C ALA A 228 22.09 0.75 -42.38
N TYR A 229 22.61 -0.35 -41.83
CA TYR A 229 23.79 -1.02 -42.39
C TYR A 229 23.53 -1.60 -43.79
N LYS A 230 22.38 -2.25 -44.01
CA LYS A 230 21.99 -2.77 -45.33
C LYS A 230 21.92 -1.68 -46.40
N HIS A 231 21.34 -0.53 -46.06
CA HIS A 231 21.23 0.61 -46.97
C HIS A 231 22.59 1.28 -47.26
N LEU A 232 23.48 1.41 -46.27
CA LEU A 232 24.79 2.05 -46.46
C LEU A 232 25.86 1.09 -47.02
N SER A 233 25.71 -0.22 -46.88
CA SER A 233 26.65 -1.24 -47.38
C SER A 233 26.53 -1.49 -48.89
N THR A 234 25.35 -1.30 -49.46
CA THR A 234 25.10 -1.49 -50.90
C THR A 234 25.20 -0.16 -51.64
N PRO A 235 26.10 -0.02 -52.64
CA PRO A 235 26.34 1.27 -53.30
C PRO A 235 25.10 1.87 -53.97
N SER A 236 24.23 1.02 -54.54
CA SER A 236 22.99 1.45 -55.21
C SER A 236 21.94 1.99 -54.23
N LEU A 237 21.69 1.30 -53.10
CA LEU A 237 20.74 1.75 -52.09
C LEU A 237 21.25 2.98 -51.34
N LYS A 238 22.57 3.06 -51.11
CA LYS A 238 23.21 4.25 -50.53
C LYS A 238 23.02 5.46 -51.43
N ALA A 239 23.28 5.34 -52.73
CA ALA A 239 23.09 6.44 -53.67
C ALA A 239 21.63 6.88 -53.80
N ALA A 240 20.69 5.94 -53.79
CA ALA A 240 19.25 6.25 -53.79
C ALA A 240 18.83 6.99 -52.50
N TYR A 241 19.33 6.53 -51.35
CA TYR A 241 19.09 7.19 -50.06
C TYR A 241 19.73 8.58 -49.98
N ASP A 242 20.96 8.74 -50.48
CA ASP A 242 21.64 10.03 -50.54
C ASP A 242 20.91 11.03 -51.42
N LYS A 243 20.33 10.58 -52.55
CA LYS A 243 19.43 11.41 -53.37
C LYS A 243 18.16 11.80 -52.62
N ALA A 244 17.54 10.85 -51.91
CA ALA A 244 16.35 11.12 -51.11
C ALA A 244 16.62 12.12 -49.96
N LEU A 245 17.82 12.08 -49.36
CA LEU A 245 18.23 13.03 -48.33
C LEU A 245 18.44 14.44 -48.88
N LEU A 246 18.92 14.57 -50.13
CA LEU A 246 19.07 15.87 -50.81
C LEU A 246 17.73 16.48 -51.25
N LEU A 247 16.75 15.63 -51.57
CA LEU A 247 15.39 16.06 -51.90
C LEU A 247 14.54 16.35 -50.65
N ARG A 248 15.03 16.02 -49.45
CA ARG A 248 14.37 16.36 -48.19
C ARG A 248 14.56 17.86 -47.95
N PRO A 249 13.48 18.65 -47.80
CA PRO A 249 13.61 20.08 -47.52
C PRO A 249 14.43 20.28 -46.25
N PRO A 250 15.36 21.25 -46.21
CA PRO A 250 16.14 21.53 -45.01
C PRO A 250 15.16 21.94 -43.90
N SER A 251 15.13 21.15 -42.83
CA SER A 251 14.56 21.60 -41.57
C SER A 251 15.36 22.83 -41.13
N HIS A 252 14.71 24.00 -41.12
CA HIS A 252 15.24 25.24 -40.55
C HIS A 252 15.54 25.03 -39.07
N HIS A 253 16.73 24.52 -38.73
CA HIS A 253 17.53 24.95 -37.58
C HIS A 253 18.86 24.17 -37.57
N ASP A 254 19.90 24.74 -38.16
CA ASP A 254 21.26 24.56 -37.66
C ASP A 254 21.92 25.94 -37.68
N PRO A 255 22.31 26.51 -36.52
CA PRO A 255 23.07 27.74 -36.50
C PRO A 255 24.51 27.44 -36.96
N CYS A 256 24.92 28.20 -37.97
CA CYS A 256 26.27 28.52 -38.40
C CYS A 256 27.42 28.12 -37.43
N VAL A 257 28.37 27.35 -37.97
CA VAL A 257 29.74 27.29 -37.45
C VAL A 257 30.53 28.47 -38.05
N SER A 258 30.98 29.40 -37.21
CA SER A 258 32.15 30.26 -37.45
C SER A 258 32.52 31.04 -36.18
N GLY A 259 33.56 30.56 -35.49
CA GLY A 259 34.70 31.37 -35.05
C GLY A 259 34.53 32.48 -34.01
N ILE A 260 35.22 32.26 -32.88
CA ILE A 260 35.91 33.23 -32.00
C ILE A 260 35.12 33.76 -30.78
N GLY A 261 35.72 33.54 -29.59
CA GLY A 261 35.49 34.31 -28.37
C GLY A 261 34.41 33.72 -27.45
N GLN A 262 34.74 32.72 -26.64
CA GLN A 262 34.95 32.93 -25.20
C GLN A 262 34.05 34.02 -24.62
N LEU A 263 33.02 33.61 -23.88
CA LEU A 263 32.81 33.95 -22.47
C LEU A 263 31.41 33.49 -22.04
N ALA A 264 31.37 32.82 -20.88
CA ALA A 264 30.16 32.52 -20.12
C ALA A 264 29.21 31.43 -20.66
N ARG A 265 29.73 30.23 -20.95
CA ARG A 265 29.02 29.05 -20.43
C ARG A 265 29.64 28.70 -19.09
N LYS A 266 29.01 29.24 -18.05
CA LYS A 266 29.15 28.82 -16.65
C LYS A 266 28.93 27.31 -16.64
N GLY A 267 30.04 26.59 -16.77
CA GLY A 267 30.10 25.14 -16.82
C GLY A 267 29.56 24.66 -15.50
N SER A 268 28.31 24.22 -15.54
CA SER A 268 27.67 23.55 -14.43
C SER A 268 28.53 22.33 -14.11
N PHE A 269 29.35 22.49 -13.08
CA PHE A 269 30.15 21.50 -12.39
C PHE A 269 29.35 20.19 -12.28
N GLN A 270 29.64 19.25 -13.17
CA GLN A 270 29.06 17.91 -13.14
C GLN A 270 29.93 17.10 -12.18
N THR A 271 29.52 17.14 -10.90
CA THR A 271 29.92 16.27 -9.80
C THR A 271 31.21 15.50 -10.05
N ALA A 272 32.34 16.15 -9.81
CA ALA A 272 33.61 15.47 -9.73
C ALA A 272 33.53 14.44 -8.57
N GLU A 273 33.92 13.20 -8.85
CA GLU A 273 34.09 12.21 -7.79
C GLU A 273 35.23 12.72 -6.88
N THR A 274 34.94 12.93 -5.60
CA THR A 274 35.89 13.48 -4.62
C THR A 274 36.68 12.36 -3.98
N VAL A 275 38.00 12.44 -4.05
CA VAL A 275 38.91 11.42 -3.51
C VAL A 275 40.09 12.12 -2.84
N ASP A 276 40.53 11.62 -1.69
CA ASP A 276 41.69 12.16 -0.98
C ASP A 276 42.98 11.62 -1.61
N LEU A 277 44.06 12.41 -1.65
CA LEU A 277 45.32 12.03 -2.31
C LEU A 277 45.90 10.70 -1.80
N ASP A 278 45.72 10.41 -0.51
CA ASP A 278 46.21 9.17 0.14
C ASP A 278 45.52 7.89 -0.38
N ASP A 279 44.35 8.01 -1.03
CA ASP A 279 43.61 6.90 -1.61
C ASP A 279 44.01 6.60 -3.08
N LEU A 280 44.87 7.42 -3.68
CA LEU A 280 45.35 7.21 -5.06
C LEU A 280 46.63 6.39 -5.11
N ALA A 281 46.74 5.55 -6.14
CA ALA A 281 47.96 4.79 -6.38
C ALA A 281 49.05 5.72 -6.94
N PHE A 282 50.22 5.75 -6.27
CA PHE A 282 51.40 6.49 -6.71
C PHE A 282 52.36 5.58 -7.48
N ASP A 283 52.80 6.03 -8.66
CA ASP A 283 53.84 5.37 -9.45
C ASP A 283 55.20 6.04 -9.17
N GLU A 284 56.03 5.40 -8.34
CA GLU A 284 57.36 5.89 -7.94
C GLU A 284 58.31 6.10 -9.13
N THR A 285 58.12 5.35 -10.24
CA THR A 285 59.02 5.44 -11.40
C THR A 285 58.75 6.67 -12.27
N ALA A 286 57.50 7.15 -12.27
CA ALA A 286 57.05 8.28 -13.07
C ALA A 286 56.76 9.53 -12.23
N ALA A 287 56.84 9.43 -10.90
CA ALA A 287 56.45 10.45 -9.92
C ALA A 287 55.05 11.02 -10.18
N LYS A 288 54.06 10.14 -10.41
CA LYS A 288 52.69 10.53 -10.78
C LYS A 288 51.65 9.68 -10.05
N TRP A 289 50.56 10.31 -9.66
CA TRP A 289 49.38 9.64 -9.14
C TRP A 289 48.48 9.21 -10.28
N PHE A 290 47.92 8.00 -10.18
CA PHE A 290 46.99 7.49 -11.17
C PHE A 290 45.82 6.73 -10.56
N ARG A 291 44.70 6.74 -11.28
CA ARG A 291 43.51 5.95 -10.94
C ARG A 291 42.79 5.47 -12.19
N GLY A 292 42.27 4.24 -12.11
CA GLY A 292 41.40 3.68 -13.14
C GLY A 292 40.06 4.43 -13.24
N CYS A 293 39.60 4.68 -14.47
CA CYS A 293 38.32 5.31 -14.73
C CYS A 293 37.24 4.26 -15.03
N ARG A 294 35.98 4.60 -14.70
CA ARG A 294 34.80 3.75 -14.95
C ARG A 294 34.56 3.44 -16.44
N CYS A 295 35.24 4.14 -17.35
CA CYS A 295 35.23 3.84 -18.79
C CYS A 295 36.05 2.58 -19.17
N GLY A 296 36.84 2.04 -18.23
CA GLY A 296 37.66 0.85 -18.45
C GLY A 296 39.12 1.12 -18.78
N ASN A 297 39.57 2.39 -18.77
CA ASN A 297 41.01 2.70 -18.78
C ASN A 297 41.57 2.63 -17.35
N GLU A 298 42.55 1.77 -17.14
CA GLU A 298 43.21 1.52 -15.85
C GLU A 298 44.06 2.70 -15.36
N ARG A 299 44.47 3.61 -16.26
CA ARG A 299 45.20 4.86 -15.95
C ARG A 299 44.46 6.08 -16.50
N GLY A 300 43.16 6.13 -16.27
CA GLY A 300 42.29 7.16 -16.82
C GLY A 300 42.53 8.55 -16.25
N PHE A 301 42.75 8.67 -14.94
CA PHE A 301 43.13 9.91 -14.27
C PHE A 301 44.61 9.84 -13.92
N LEU A 302 45.39 10.84 -14.33
CA LEU A 302 46.85 10.85 -14.15
C LEU A 302 47.33 12.31 -14.05
N PHE A 303 48.06 12.62 -12.99
CA PHE A 303 48.58 13.95 -12.67
C PHE A 303 49.88 13.84 -11.84
N GLY A 304 50.71 14.88 -11.90
CA GLY A 304 52.01 14.94 -11.20
C GLY A 304 52.04 15.96 -10.07
N GLU A 305 53.21 16.07 -9.44
CA GLU A 305 53.46 17.01 -8.32
C GLU A 305 53.36 18.48 -8.76
N GLU A 306 53.83 18.80 -9.98
CA GLU A 306 53.73 20.14 -10.57
C GLU A 306 52.26 20.60 -10.73
N ASP A 307 51.36 19.68 -11.08
CA ASP A 307 49.92 19.98 -11.18
C ASP A 307 49.30 20.22 -9.78
N LEU A 308 49.85 19.61 -8.72
CA LEU A 308 49.43 19.82 -7.34
C LEU A 308 49.93 21.15 -6.80
N GLU A 309 51.18 21.50 -7.07
CA GLU A 309 51.77 22.78 -6.66
C GLU A 309 51.02 23.96 -7.25
N GLU A 310 50.66 23.91 -8.54
CA GLU A 310 49.84 24.97 -9.18
C GLU A 310 48.44 25.08 -8.55
N ALA A 311 47.84 23.96 -8.13
CA ALA A 311 46.53 23.94 -7.48
C ALA A 311 46.57 24.23 -5.97
N ALA A 312 47.75 24.19 -5.35
CA ALA A 312 47.93 24.46 -3.92
C ALA A 312 47.68 25.93 -3.58
N ASP A 313 48.04 26.84 -4.49
CA ASP A 313 47.90 28.29 -4.31
C ASP A 313 46.43 28.75 -4.24
N ASP A 314 45.51 28.01 -4.87
CA ASP A 314 44.14 28.47 -5.05
C ASP A 314 43.14 27.90 -4.02
N VAL A 315 43.14 26.60 -3.68
CA VAL A 315 42.22 26.03 -2.64
C VAL A 315 42.68 24.67 -2.04
N GLY A 316 43.80 24.06 -2.44
CA GLY A 316 44.16 22.69 -2.00
C GLY A 316 43.27 21.59 -2.62
N GLU A 317 42.71 21.87 -3.79
CA GLU A 317 41.83 20.98 -4.53
C GLU A 317 42.26 20.94 -6.00
N LEU A 318 42.61 19.76 -6.53
CA LEU A 318 42.98 19.59 -7.93
C LEU A 318 41.86 18.91 -8.73
N LEU A 319 41.48 19.46 -9.88
CA LEU A 319 40.51 18.84 -10.80
C LEU A 319 41.20 18.21 -12.01
N VAL A 320 41.15 16.88 -12.09
CA VAL A 320 41.82 16.11 -13.15
C VAL A 320 40.80 15.46 -14.08
N GLY A 321 40.89 15.77 -15.37
CA GLY A 321 40.08 15.13 -16.41
C GLY A 321 40.59 13.74 -16.77
N CYS A 322 39.69 12.80 -17.06
CA CYS A 322 40.09 11.51 -17.61
C CYS A 322 40.60 11.68 -19.05
N GLN A 323 41.67 10.99 -19.42
CA GLN A 323 42.24 11.09 -20.77
C GLN A 323 41.32 10.53 -21.87
N ASP A 324 40.50 9.52 -21.56
CA ASP A 324 39.65 8.82 -22.54
C ASP A 324 38.15 9.14 -22.43
N CYS A 325 37.74 9.97 -21.48
CA CYS A 325 36.33 10.37 -21.34
C CYS A 325 36.18 11.73 -20.64
N SER A 326 34.98 12.32 -20.69
CA SER A 326 34.71 13.64 -20.10
C SER A 326 34.46 13.62 -18.59
N LEU A 327 34.94 12.60 -17.88
CA LEU A 327 34.83 12.50 -16.43
C LEU A 327 35.93 13.34 -15.78
N TRP A 328 35.59 13.98 -14.66
CA TRP A 328 36.52 14.78 -13.85
C TRP A 328 36.59 14.18 -12.45
N LEU A 329 37.82 14.09 -11.92
CA LEU A 329 38.13 13.66 -10.56
C LEU A 329 38.56 14.88 -9.77
N LYS A 330 38.00 15.10 -8.58
CA LYS A 330 38.42 16.17 -7.68
C LYS A 330 39.25 15.55 -6.56
N VAL A 331 40.52 15.91 -6.51
CA VAL A 331 41.50 15.39 -5.57
C VAL A 331 41.73 16.42 -4.48
N PHE A 332 41.54 16.03 -3.23
CA PHE A 332 41.86 16.86 -2.07
C PHE A 332 43.24 16.48 -1.55
N PHE A 333 44.05 17.49 -1.24
CA PHE A 333 45.37 17.30 -0.67
C PHE A 333 45.69 18.42 0.32
N THR A 334 46.53 18.11 1.32
CA THR A 334 46.98 19.06 2.33
C THR A 334 48.48 19.22 2.24
N VAL A 335 48.95 20.45 2.03
CA VAL A 335 50.39 20.76 2.07
C VAL A 335 50.81 20.83 3.53
N VAL A 336 51.74 19.95 3.92
CA VAL A 336 52.39 20.01 5.23
C VAL A 336 53.69 20.77 5.02
N GLU A 337 53.76 22.01 5.51
CA GLU A 337 55.04 22.72 5.60
C GLU A 337 55.89 22.00 6.66
N GLU A 338 56.93 21.28 6.24
CA GLU A 338 57.94 20.80 7.17
C GLU A 338 58.66 22.02 7.76
N GLU A 339 58.24 22.45 8.96
CA GLU A 339 59.04 23.30 9.82
C GLU A 339 60.38 22.60 10.08
N GLU A 340 61.47 23.16 9.56
CA GLU A 340 62.83 22.87 10.04
C GLU A 340 62.97 23.10 11.56
#